data_AF-A0A268S4Z1-F1
#
_entry.id   AF-A0A268S4Z1-F1
#
_cell.length_a   1.000
_cell.length_b   1.000
_cell.length_c   1.000
_cell.angle_alpha   90.00
_cell.angle_beta   90.00
_cell.angle_gamma   90.00
#
_symmetry.space_group_name_H-M   'P 1'
#
loop_
_entity.id
_entity.type
_entity.pdbx_description
1 polymer ?
#
loop_
_entity_poly.entity_id
_entity_poly.type
_entity_poly.pdbx_seq_one_letter_code
_entity_poly.pdbx_strand_id
1 'polypeptide(L)'
;MEALTIPEHRDSVFGVKTKTNLASILYQLNDDKATELYRDALKEAARFNQVEYMNRLKILHILHREFSEIALDKELDKLLQLNCLVYLVSEEISHIFENRGELKLALKYMEFAYKTRLQPNIIGGEQP
;
A
#
# COMPACT_ATOMS: atom_id res chain seq x y z
N MET A 1 13.73 -3.60 15.94
CA MET A 1 13.25 -2.29 15.45
C MET A 1 13.38 -1.28 16.58
N GLU A 2 14.54 -0.63 16.69
CA GLU A 2 14.86 0.28 17.80
C GLU A 2 14.15 1.64 17.68
N ALA A 3 13.78 2.08 16.47
CA ALA A 3 13.08 3.35 16.30
C ALA A 3 11.68 3.39 16.96
N LEU A 4 10.97 2.26 16.99
CA LEU A 4 9.65 2.15 17.62
C LEU A 4 9.70 2.04 19.15
N THR A 5 10.89 1.88 19.74
CA THR A 5 11.06 1.89 21.20
C THR A 5 11.16 3.31 21.77
N ILE A 6 11.29 4.33 20.92
CA ILE A 6 11.31 5.75 21.30
C ILE A 6 9.84 6.25 21.29
N PRO A 7 9.25 6.62 22.46
CA PRO A 7 7.85 7.01 22.56
C PRO A 7 7.47 8.18 21.64
N GLU A 8 8.32 9.19 21.53
CA GLU A 8 8.09 10.39 20.72
C GLU A 8 8.04 10.05 19.22
N HIS A 9 8.85 9.08 18.78
CA HIS A 9 8.82 8.61 17.40
C HIS A 9 7.61 7.71 17.15
N ARG A 10 7.36 6.76 18.06
CA ARG A 10 6.24 5.83 18.01
C ARG A 10 4.90 6.55 17.95
N ASP A 11 4.74 7.60 18.73
CA ASP A 11 3.48 8.34 18.90
C ASP A 11 3.43 9.58 17.98
N SER A 12 3.96 9.44 16.75
CA SER A 12 4.00 10.50 15.73
C SER A 12 3.62 9.98 14.35
N VAL A 13 3.47 10.91 13.39
CA VAL A 13 3.28 10.58 11.97
C VAL A 13 4.45 9.74 11.41
N PHE A 14 5.67 9.91 11.92
CA PHE A 14 6.82 9.09 11.53
C PHE A 14 6.72 7.64 12.04
N GLY A 15 6.07 7.45 13.19
CA GLY A 15 5.71 6.14 13.72
C GLY A 15 4.76 5.39 12.79
N VAL A 16 3.75 6.07 12.24
CA VAL A 16 2.80 5.48 11.26
C VAL A 16 3.53 4.96 10.03
N LYS A 17 4.45 5.76 9.46
CA LYS A 17 5.26 5.34 8.31
C LYS A 17 6.11 4.11 8.64
N THR A 18 6.80 4.14 9.78
CA THR A 18 7.67 3.04 10.22
C THR A 18 6.88 1.74 10.40
N LYS A 19 5.69 1.81 11.02
CA LYS A 19 4.81 0.65 11.21
C LYS A 19 4.22 0.13 9.90
N THR A 20 3.86 1.01 8.98
CA THR A 20 3.38 0.63 7.64
C THR A 20 4.44 -0.15 6.88
N ASN A 21 5.68 0.34 6.87
CA ASN A 21 6.79 -0.35 6.23
C ASN A 21 7.09 -1.70 6.90
N LEU A 22 7.05 -1.77 8.24
CA LEU A 22 7.23 -3.04 8.95
C LEU A 22 6.12 -4.04 8.61
N ALA A 23 4.86 -3.59 8.55
CA ALA A 23 3.74 -4.44 8.18
C ALA A 23 3.90 -5.01 6.76
N SER A 24 4.37 -4.20 5.79
CA SER A 24 4.68 -4.69 4.43
C SER A 24 5.71 -5.83 4.45
N ILE A 25 6.83 -5.63 5.15
CA ILE A 25 7.89 -6.64 5.26
C ILE A 25 7.37 -7.92 5.92
N LEU A 26 6.63 -7.81 7.04
CA LEU A 26 6.11 -8.99 7.74
C LEU A 26 5.08 -9.75 6.89
N TYR A 27 4.26 -9.05 6.11
CA TYR A 27 3.35 -9.67 5.16
C TYR A 27 4.09 -10.44 4.06
N GLN A 28 5.18 -9.88 3.51
CA GLN A 28 6.02 -10.56 2.53
C GLN A 28 6.69 -11.82 3.10
N LEU A 29 7.07 -11.79 4.38
CA LEU A 29 7.67 -12.92 5.09
C LEU A 29 6.65 -13.96 5.58
N ASN A 30 5.34 -13.75 5.35
CA ASN A 30 4.26 -14.56 5.92
C ASN A 30 4.33 -14.71 7.46
N ASP A 31 4.80 -13.68 8.15
CA ASP A 31 4.88 -13.67 9.62
C ASP A 31 3.48 -13.46 10.23
N ASP A 32 3.13 -14.25 11.24
CA ASP A 32 1.83 -14.17 11.92
C ASP A 32 1.56 -12.81 12.58
N LYS A 33 2.63 -12.09 12.97
CA LYS A 33 2.54 -10.74 13.55
C LYS A 33 2.13 -9.69 12.53
N ALA A 34 2.19 -9.97 11.23
CA ALA A 34 1.84 -9.00 10.19
C ALA A 34 0.43 -8.46 10.36
N THR A 35 -0.54 -9.32 10.70
CA THR A 35 -1.95 -8.94 10.84
C THR A 35 -2.19 -8.07 12.07
N GLU A 36 -1.55 -8.38 13.20
CA GLU A 36 -1.63 -7.57 14.43
C GLU A 36 -1.04 -6.19 14.18
N LEU A 37 0.18 -6.14 13.62
CA LEU A 37 0.85 -4.90 13.33
C LEU A 37 0.10 -4.04 12.29
N TYR A 38 -0.51 -4.68 11.29
CA TYR A 38 -1.38 -4.00 10.33
C TYR A 38 -2.56 -3.31 11.03
N ARG A 39 -3.23 -3.99 11.96
CA ARG A 39 -4.37 -3.41 12.70
C ARG A 39 -3.94 -2.20 13.52
N ASP A 40 -2.79 -2.30 14.19
CA ASP A 40 -2.22 -1.20 14.97
C ASP A 40 -1.82 -0.02 14.09
N ALA A 41 -1.10 -0.29 12.99
CA ALA A 41 -0.71 0.73 12.02
C ALA A 41 -1.94 1.43 11.41
N LEU A 42 -3.01 0.69 11.12
CA LEU A 42 -4.24 1.24 10.55
C LEU A 42 -4.96 2.14 11.56
N LYS A 43 -5.04 1.71 12.82
CA LYS A 43 -5.62 2.50 13.91
C LYS A 43 -4.87 3.81 14.13
N GLU A 44 -3.54 3.78 14.07
CA GLU A 44 -2.72 4.97 14.22
C GLU A 44 -2.77 5.89 13.01
N ALA A 45 -2.76 5.34 11.80
CA ALA A 45 -2.96 6.12 10.58
C ALA A 45 -4.30 6.86 10.63
N ALA A 46 -5.37 6.19 11.09
CA ALA A 46 -6.66 6.82 11.32
C ALA A 46 -6.59 7.92 12.41
N ARG A 47 -5.93 7.65 13.55
CA ARG A 47 -5.77 8.63 14.64
C ARG A 47 -5.06 9.91 14.18
N PHE A 48 -4.08 9.80 13.29
CA PHE A 48 -3.31 10.93 12.77
C PHE A 48 -3.83 11.48 11.43
N ASN A 49 -5.03 11.07 10.99
CA ASN A 49 -5.63 11.45 9.71
C ASN A 49 -4.72 11.22 8.49
N GLN A 50 -3.92 10.15 8.53
CA GLN A 50 -2.97 9.78 7.50
C GLN A 50 -3.64 8.91 6.42
N VAL A 51 -4.51 9.51 5.62
CA VAL A 51 -5.35 8.81 4.63
C VAL A 51 -4.53 8.02 3.63
N GLU A 52 -3.40 8.56 3.15
CA GLU A 52 -2.48 7.83 2.26
C GLU A 52 -2.02 6.51 2.89
N TYR A 53 -1.57 6.55 4.14
CA TYR A 53 -1.08 5.36 4.85
C TYR A 53 -2.19 4.38 5.16
N MET A 54 -3.40 4.85 5.45
CA MET A 54 -4.58 3.98 5.60
C MET A 54 -4.84 3.18 4.31
N ASN A 55 -4.75 3.82 3.15
CA ASN A 55 -4.96 3.18 1.86
C ASN A 55 -3.83 2.20 1.52
N ARG A 56 -2.56 2.58 1.74
CA ARG A 56 -1.41 1.69 1.56
C ARG A 56 -1.52 0.43 2.43
N LEU A 57 -1.96 0.58 3.69
CA LEU A 57 -2.19 -0.56 4.59
C LEU A 57 -3.29 -1.50 4.06
N LYS A 58 -4.39 -0.95 3.53
CA LYS A 58 -5.46 -1.76 2.91
C LYS A 58 -4.97 -2.52 1.69
N ILE A 59 -4.17 -1.88 0.83
CA ILE A 59 -3.52 -2.52 -0.31
C ILE A 59 -2.70 -3.73 0.14
N LEU A 60 -1.84 -3.57 1.16
CA LEU A 60 -1.04 -4.66 1.71
C LEU A 60 -1.92 -5.81 2.23
N HIS A 61 -3.01 -5.48 2.93
CA HIS A 61 -3.91 -6.51 3.44
C HIS A 61 -4.62 -7.29 2.32
N ILE A 62 -5.08 -6.60 1.28
CA ILE A 62 -5.67 -7.22 0.09
C ILE A 62 -4.66 -8.15 -0.58
N LEU A 63 -3.42 -7.70 -0.79
CA LEU A 63 -2.39 -8.48 -1.49
C LEU A 63 -2.01 -9.77 -0.76
N HIS A 64 -2.07 -9.80 0.56
CA HIS A 64 -1.50 -10.90 1.35
C HIS A 64 -2.53 -11.74 2.12
N ARG A 65 -3.77 -11.29 2.26
CA ARG A 65 -4.79 -12.01 3.04
C ARG A 65 -6.10 -12.23 2.28
N GLU A 66 -6.66 -11.19 1.70
CA GLU A 66 -7.99 -11.22 1.08
C GLU A 66 -7.92 -10.68 -0.35
N PHE A 67 -7.22 -11.41 -1.22
CA PHE A 67 -6.98 -10.92 -2.57
C PHE A 67 -8.29 -10.73 -3.34
N SER A 68 -8.49 -9.51 -3.81
CA SER A 68 -9.56 -9.10 -4.71
C SER A 68 -8.99 -8.01 -5.59
N GLU A 69 -8.83 -8.31 -6.88
CA GLU A 69 -8.32 -7.38 -7.89
C GLU A 69 -9.16 -6.08 -7.92
N ILE A 70 -10.48 -6.20 -7.85
CA ILE A 70 -11.41 -5.06 -7.81
C ILE A 70 -11.17 -4.19 -6.57
N ALA A 71 -10.95 -4.82 -5.41
CA ALA A 71 -10.67 -4.07 -4.18
C ALA A 71 -9.31 -3.36 -4.25
N LEU A 72 -8.30 -4.03 -4.81
CA LEU A 72 -6.96 -3.48 -4.99
C LEU A 72 -6.98 -2.26 -5.91
N ASP A 73 -7.64 -2.39 -7.07
CA ASP A 73 -7.79 -1.29 -8.03
C ASP A 73 -8.50 -0.09 -7.40
N LYS A 74 -9.57 -0.33 -6.62
CA LYS A 74 -10.29 0.73 -5.90
C LYS A 74 -9.42 1.48 -4.89
N GLU A 75 -8.50 0.81 -4.19
CA GLU A 75 -7.61 1.50 -3.25
C GLU A 75 -6.51 2.28 -3.98
N LEU A 76 -6.04 1.79 -5.14
CA LEU A 76 -5.12 2.52 -6.02
C LEU A 76 -5.76 3.80 -6.59
N ASP A 77 -7.02 3.74 -7.02
CA ASP A 77 -7.77 4.92 -7.49
C ASP A 77 -7.90 5.98 -6.40
N LYS A 78 -8.15 5.58 -5.16
CA LYS A 78 -8.19 6.51 -4.04
C LYS A 78 -6.82 7.14 -3.78
N LEU A 79 -5.72 6.39 -3.91
CA LEU A 79 -4.38 6.97 -3.80
C LEU A 79 -4.11 7.97 -4.93
N LEU A 80 -4.64 7.72 -6.13
CA LEU A 80 -4.52 8.63 -7.28
C LEU A 80 -5.22 9.96 -7.00
N GLN A 81 -6.43 9.91 -6.42
CA GLN A 81 -7.19 11.10 -6.01
C GLN A 81 -6.49 11.93 -4.91
N LEU A 82 -5.56 11.34 -4.16
CA LEU A 82 -4.78 12.03 -3.14
C LEU A 82 -3.51 12.72 -3.68
N ASN A 83 -3.27 12.69 -4.99
CA ASN A 83 -2.04 13.18 -5.64
C ASN A 83 -0.76 12.52 -5.08
N CYS A 84 -0.87 11.27 -4.62
CA CYS A 84 0.28 10.49 -4.16
C CYS A 84 1.10 9.97 -5.36
N LEU A 85 2.34 9.54 -5.11
CA LEU A 85 3.19 8.87 -6.11
C LEU A 85 2.71 7.42 -6.33
N VAL A 86 1.51 7.25 -6.90
CA VAL A 86 0.86 5.95 -7.10
C VAL A 86 1.70 4.99 -7.93
N TYR A 87 2.49 5.51 -8.87
CA TYR A 87 3.36 4.66 -9.69
C TYR A 87 4.33 3.81 -8.86
N LEU A 88 4.85 4.33 -7.74
CA LEU A 88 5.75 3.58 -6.84
C LEU A 88 5.02 2.41 -6.18
N VAL A 89 3.77 2.63 -5.77
CA VAL A 89 2.95 1.59 -5.13
C VAL A 89 2.58 0.51 -6.16
N SER A 90 2.22 0.92 -7.37
CA SER A 90 1.87 0.03 -8.47
C SER A 90 3.05 -0.80 -8.97
N GLU A 91 4.26 -0.23 -8.97
CA GLU A 91 5.51 -0.95 -9.26
C GLU A 91 5.81 -2.01 -8.18
N GLU A 92 5.67 -1.66 -6.90
CA GLU A 92 5.80 -2.62 -5.79
C GLU A 92 4.80 -3.78 -5.92
N ILE A 93 3.53 -3.48 -6.23
CA ILE A 93 2.50 -4.49 -6.49
C ILE A 93 2.88 -5.39 -7.66
N SER A 94 3.38 -4.82 -8.75
CA SER A 94 3.82 -5.57 -9.93
C SER A 94 4.90 -6.59 -9.55
N HIS A 95 5.91 -6.18 -8.79
CA HIS A 95 6.97 -7.08 -8.33
C HIS A 95 6.44 -8.18 -7.39
N ILE A 96 5.45 -7.88 -6.54
CA ILE A 96 4.82 -8.90 -5.71
C ILE A 96 4.16 -9.99 -6.57
N PHE A 97 3.42 -9.61 -7.61
CA PHE A 97 2.80 -10.58 -8.52
C PHE A 97 3.82 -11.31 -9.40
N GLU A 98 4.87 -10.63 -9.85
CA GLU A 98 5.97 -11.22 -10.60
C GLU A 98 6.65 -12.32 -9.77
N ASN A 99 6.97 -12.05 -8.51
CA ASN A 99 7.56 -13.01 -7.57
C ASN A 99 6.65 -14.22 -7.29
N ARG A 100 5.33 -14.09 -7.48
CA ARG A 100 4.35 -15.18 -7.36
C ARG A 100 4.13 -15.95 -8.68
N GLY A 101 4.75 -15.51 -9.78
CA GLY A 101 4.52 -16.07 -11.12
C GLY A 101 3.21 -15.62 -11.77
N GLU A 102 2.53 -14.62 -11.19
CA GLU A 102 1.24 -14.10 -11.66
C GLU A 102 1.45 -13.02 -12.74
N LEU A 103 2.10 -13.41 -13.85
CA LEU A 103 2.65 -12.49 -14.85
C LEU A 103 1.61 -11.54 -15.49
N LYS A 104 0.36 -11.99 -15.65
CA LYS A 104 -0.72 -11.14 -16.18
C LYS A 104 -1.03 -9.96 -15.25
N LEU A 105 -1.09 -10.21 -13.95
CA LEU A 105 -1.31 -9.17 -12.95
C LEU A 105 -0.06 -8.30 -12.78
N ALA A 106 1.12 -8.89 -12.80
CA ALA A 106 2.38 -8.14 -12.79
C ALA A 106 2.42 -7.12 -13.95
N LEU A 107 2.11 -7.55 -15.17
CA LEU A 107 2.06 -6.67 -16.35
C LEU A 107 1.00 -5.57 -16.18
N LYS A 108 -0.23 -5.92 -15.76
CA LYS A 108 -1.31 -4.96 -15.52
C LYS A 108 -0.86 -3.82 -14.59
N TYR A 109 -0.28 -4.16 -13.45
CA TYR A 109 0.12 -3.15 -12.45
C TYR A 109 1.37 -2.37 -12.87
N MET A 110 2.27 -2.97 -13.66
CA MET A 110 3.40 -2.24 -14.28
C MET A 110 2.91 -1.23 -15.33
N GLU A 111 1.94 -1.59 -16.18
CA GLU A 111 1.32 -0.67 -17.13
C GLU A 111 0.63 0.50 -16.42
N PHE A 112 -0.06 0.22 -15.30
CA PHE A 112 -0.68 1.25 -14.48
C PHE A 112 0.35 2.17 -13.82
N ALA A 113 1.47 1.63 -13.32
CA ALA A 113 2.61 2.42 -12.83
C ALA A 113 3.16 3.35 -13.93
N TYR A 114 3.37 2.81 -15.13
CA TYR A 114 3.86 3.58 -16.27
C TYR A 114 2.92 4.75 -16.63
N LYS A 115 1.60 4.49 -16.73
CA LYS A 115 0.59 5.52 -17.04
C LYS A 115 0.57 6.63 -15.99
N THR A 116 0.50 6.26 -14.72
CA THR A 116 0.44 7.23 -13.60
C THR A 116 1.75 8.01 -13.41
N ARG A 117 2.90 7.46 -13.81
CA ARG A 117 4.18 8.17 -13.80
C ARG A 117 4.25 9.25 -14.88
N LEU A 118 3.77 8.96 -16.09
CA LEU A 118 3.81 9.89 -17.22
C LEU A 118 2.78 11.02 -17.10
N GLN A 119 1.68 10.77 -16.39
CA GLN A 119 0.59 11.71 -16.28
C GLN A 119 0.09 11.78 -14.83
N PRO A 120 0.77 12.53 -13.94
CA PRO A 120 0.35 12.65 -12.55
C PRO A 120 -1.07 13.24 -12.36
N ASN A 121 -1.70 13.77 -13.43
CA ASN A 121 -3.03 14.39 -13.43
C ASN A 121 -4.09 13.69 -14.31
N ILE A 122 -3.93 12.42 -14.73
CA ILE A 122 -4.83 11.75 -15.68
C ILE A 122 -5.27 10.38 -15.17
N ILE A 123 -6.54 9.95 -15.14
CA ILE A 123 -7.83 10.54 -15.57
C ILE A 123 -8.96 9.72 -14.91
N GLY A 124 -10.06 10.38 -14.54
CA GLY A 124 -11.40 9.78 -14.44
C GLY A 124 -12.11 9.88 -15.79
N GLY A 125 -11.90 8.91 -16.67
CA GLY A 125 -12.27 9.02 -18.08
C GLY A 125 -11.78 7.83 -18.87
N GLU A 126 -12.39 6.69 -18.59
CA GLU A 126 -13.05 5.82 -19.57
C GLU A 126 -13.57 4.63 -18.75
N GLN A 127 -14.80 4.77 -18.27
CA GLN A 127 -15.63 3.60 -17.94
C GLN A 127 -16.46 3.30 -19.20
N PRO A 128 -16.54 2.03 -19.65
CA PRO A 128 -17.44 1.64 -20.74
C PRO A 128 -18.92 1.87 -20.38
#